data_AF-A0A1H0PGU7-F1
#
_entry.id   AF-A0A1H0PGU7-F1
#
_cell.length_a   1.000
_cell.length_b   1.000
_cell.length_c   1.000
_cell.angle_alpha   90.00
_cell.angle_beta   90.00
_cell.angle_gamma   90.00
#
_symmetry.space_group_name_H-M   'P 1'
#
loop_
_entity.id
_entity.type
_entity.pdbx_description
1 polymer ?
#
loop_
_entity_poly.entity_id
_entity_poly.type
_entity_poly.pdbx_seq_one_letter_code
_entity_poly.pdbx_strand_id
1 'polypeptide(L)'
;MNHKETRDIRVLALGDDRFSKRKNLRKRLRVMAEIAVVALLLFILYDLFYSLDTYKPYNHDEVAAGDTDTGFVALSYFGVDHIGDTSTLIGQKQLYKQLQELKKQGFVTITQQDIKDYYQQGRPLPQKALYLMFEDGRRDTAIFAQPILEKLNYKASMMSYGENVESMDLKFLKPSELEELEDSTYWELGTNGYRLEYINVFDRYHNYIGEIDPLRYAMLTPYLERNYNHYLMDYIRDKNGVPKESYGHMKRRISYDYEKLKDVYTSELGKVPGTYVHMHGNTGKFANNNAVSAVNEKWIRELFPMAFNREGYCFNQRNSSIYDLTRMEPQPYWPINHLLMRIKYDINTPIDFVSGDASRQDAWNLLAGAAEIENETYTLTTLPEGEAVAEVRESSSLPDVKLSTKLMGNAFGAQQIFLRSDSNRENCLCVELINDQLVVFEKHGGARRDLYQEKIPVILGETISSVEEKKKEAEVQENLTFARYAKTKEQAEEYYGRAKKREEMPAASIADGAEPYDHVQSFHRRGDHQLDIDLKGGRLKIRLDGKEVPQPIEVTENGQGSIFLGASWQGEAWSQRNLADDVYDAVFDKFTITTNTGKDKEKVLFTTELSGWNKLLFQTGELWDKVLFWFLRNA
;
A
#
# COMPACT_ATOMS: atom_id res chain seq x y z
N MET A 1 -57.52 -49.02 -47.37
CA MET A 1 -58.38 -49.54 -46.31
C MET A 1 -57.49 -50.19 -45.25
N ASN A 2 -57.35 -49.54 -44.09
CA ASN A 2 -56.96 -50.00 -42.74
C ASN A 2 -56.04 -49.02 -42.02
N HIS A 3 -56.63 -47.89 -41.63
CA HIS A 3 -56.08 -46.92 -40.68
C HIS A 3 -56.22 -47.40 -39.21
N LYS A 4 -56.27 -48.73 -38.97
CA LYS A 4 -56.67 -49.34 -37.69
C LYS A 4 -55.60 -50.18 -36.99
N GLU A 5 -54.43 -50.45 -37.60
CA GLU A 5 -53.42 -51.34 -36.98
C GLU A 5 -52.23 -50.63 -36.29
N THR A 6 -52.06 -49.31 -36.46
CA THR A 6 -50.90 -48.59 -35.88
C THR A 6 -51.20 -47.85 -34.57
N ARG A 7 -52.44 -47.91 -34.06
CA ARG A 7 -52.83 -47.29 -32.78
C ARG A 7 -52.73 -48.21 -31.57
N ASP A 8 -52.44 -49.50 -31.74
CA ASP A 8 -52.60 -50.49 -30.66
C ASP A 8 -51.30 -50.97 -29.98
N ILE A 9 -50.12 -50.61 -30.47
CA ILE A 9 -48.84 -50.99 -29.81
C ILE A 9 -48.52 -50.06 -28.62
N ARG A 10 -48.96 -48.79 -28.67
CA ARG A 10 -48.74 -47.83 -27.58
C ARG A 10 -49.73 -48.01 -26.42
N VAL A 11 -50.90 -48.61 -26.66
CA VAL A 11 -51.92 -48.85 -25.63
C VAL A 11 -51.66 -50.17 -24.90
N LEU A 12 -51.14 -51.21 -25.58
CA LEU A 12 -50.70 -52.46 -24.94
C LEU A 12 -49.48 -52.31 -24.01
N ALA A 13 -48.72 -51.22 -24.12
CA ALA A 13 -47.61 -50.90 -23.21
C ALA A 13 -48.06 -50.26 -21.89
N LEU A 14 -49.34 -49.91 -21.73
CA LEU A 14 -49.88 -49.29 -20.51
C LEU A 14 -50.28 -50.32 -19.42
N GLY A 15 -50.15 -51.62 -19.69
CA GLY A 15 -50.47 -52.71 -18.75
C GLY A 15 -49.33 -53.71 -18.46
N ASP A 16 -48.11 -53.48 -18.95
CA ASP A 16 -46.97 -54.35 -18.63
C ASP A 16 -46.30 -53.93 -17.31
N ASP A 17 -46.53 -54.73 -16.28
CA ASP A 17 -46.01 -54.53 -14.93
C ASP A 17 -44.45 -54.53 -14.90
N ARG A 18 -43.79 -55.26 -15.83
CA ARG A 18 -42.32 -55.25 -15.95
C ARG A 18 -41.79 -53.97 -16.59
N PHE A 19 -42.49 -53.42 -17.60
CA PHE A 19 -42.15 -52.14 -18.21
C PHE A 19 -42.30 -50.99 -17.21
N SER A 20 -43.41 -50.96 -16.47
CA SER A 20 -43.68 -49.97 -15.43
C SER A 20 -42.68 -50.05 -14.27
N LYS A 21 -42.29 -51.26 -13.83
CA LYS A 21 -41.23 -51.46 -12.83
C LYS A 21 -39.86 -50.96 -13.31
N ARG A 22 -39.44 -51.27 -14.54
CA ARG A 22 -38.16 -50.78 -15.10
C ARG A 22 -38.16 -49.27 -15.30
N LYS A 23 -39.26 -48.68 -15.77
CA LYS A 23 -39.42 -47.23 -15.92
C LYS A 23 -39.38 -46.52 -14.57
N ASN A 24 -40.07 -47.05 -13.56
CA ASN A 24 -40.04 -46.52 -12.20
C ASN A 24 -38.67 -46.66 -11.54
N LEU A 25 -37.94 -47.76 -11.77
CA LEU A 25 -36.57 -47.93 -11.28
C LEU A 25 -35.64 -46.88 -11.92
N ARG A 26 -35.70 -46.69 -13.25
CA ARG A 26 -34.93 -45.64 -13.94
C ARG A 26 -35.30 -44.24 -13.47
N LYS A 27 -36.59 -43.98 -13.21
CA LYS A 27 -37.05 -42.70 -12.65
C LYS A 27 -36.50 -42.49 -11.24
N ARG A 28 -36.53 -43.51 -10.37
CA ARG A 28 -35.96 -43.46 -9.02
C ARG A 28 -34.45 -43.23 -9.05
N LEU A 29 -33.72 -43.95 -9.91
CA LEU A 29 -32.27 -43.76 -10.07
C LEU A 29 -31.94 -42.36 -10.59
N ARG A 30 -32.72 -41.82 -11.54
CA ARG A 30 -32.57 -40.45 -12.01
C ARG A 30 -32.80 -39.43 -10.89
N VAL A 31 -33.89 -39.57 -10.13
CA VAL A 31 -34.20 -38.69 -9.01
C VAL A 31 -33.11 -38.77 -7.93
N MET A 32 -32.60 -39.96 -7.62
CA MET A 32 -31.46 -40.13 -6.71
C MET A 32 -30.20 -39.42 -7.21
N ALA A 33 -29.91 -39.51 -8.52
CA ALA A 33 -28.78 -38.81 -9.12
C ALA A 33 -28.98 -37.28 -9.12
N GLU A 34 -30.18 -36.79 -9.43
CA GLU A 34 -30.54 -35.37 -9.35
C GLU A 34 -30.39 -34.84 -7.93
N ILE A 35 -30.87 -35.58 -6.91
CA ILE A 35 -30.68 -35.23 -5.50
C ILE A 35 -29.20 -35.22 -5.14
N ALA A 36 -28.42 -36.19 -5.58
CA ALA A 36 -26.98 -36.23 -5.32
C ALA A 36 -26.24 -35.04 -5.96
N VAL A 37 -26.61 -34.64 -7.17
CA VAL A 37 -26.05 -33.46 -7.84
C VAL A 37 -26.43 -32.18 -7.10
N VAL A 38 -27.69 -32.03 -6.68
CA VAL A 38 -28.12 -30.86 -5.88
C VAL A 38 -27.42 -30.83 -4.53
N ALA A 39 -27.30 -31.97 -3.84
CA ALA A 39 -26.56 -32.07 -2.59
C ALA A 39 -25.08 -31.73 -2.76
N LEU A 40 -24.46 -32.18 -3.85
CA LEU A 40 -23.07 -31.82 -4.19
C LEU A 40 -22.93 -30.33 -4.48
N LEU A 41 -23.86 -29.72 -5.22
CA LEU A 41 -23.85 -28.28 -5.48
C LEU A 41 -24.06 -27.47 -4.20
N LEU A 42 -24.98 -27.90 -3.32
CA LEU A 42 -25.18 -27.28 -2.01
C LEU A 42 -23.95 -27.46 -1.11
N PHE A 43 -23.28 -28.61 -1.18
CA PHE A 43 -22.03 -28.84 -0.45
C PHE A 43 -20.91 -27.94 -0.98
N ILE A 44 -20.75 -27.83 -2.30
CA ILE A 44 -19.77 -26.92 -2.92
C ILE A 44 -20.07 -25.48 -2.56
N LEU A 45 -21.35 -25.06 -2.57
CA LEU A 45 -21.74 -23.73 -2.11
C LEU A 45 -21.44 -23.54 -0.62
N TYR A 46 -21.76 -24.53 0.21
CA TYR A 46 -21.46 -24.47 1.64
C TYR A 46 -19.95 -24.35 1.89
N ASP A 47 -19.13 -25.19 1.26
CA ASP A 47 -17.66 -25.18 1.35
C ASP A 47 -17.06 -23.87 0.81
N LEU A 48 -17.64 -23.28 -0.25
CA LEU A 48 -17.23 -21.97 -0.78
C LEU A 48 -17.48 -20.81 0.17
N PHE A 49 -18.50 -20.90 1.03
CA PHE A 49 -18.91 -19.81 1.93
C PHE A 49 -18.55 -20.06 3.40
N TYR A 50 -18.29 -21.31 3.79
CA TYR A 50 -17.98 -21.72 5.16
C TYR A 50 -16.75 -22.62 5.15
N SER A 51 -15.58 -22.00 5.40
CA SER A 51 -14.33 -22.73 5.62
C SER A 51 -14.41 -23.49 6.95
N LEU A 52 -14.26 -24.82 6.89
CA LEU A 52 -14.22 -25.68 8.07
C LEU A 52 -12.83 -25.71 8.73
N ASP A 53 -11.83 -25.08 8.10
CA ASP A 53 -10.47 -25.06 8.62
C ASP A 53 -10.34 -24.04 9.73
N THR A 54 -9.93 -24.47 10.92
CA THR A 54 -9.64 -23.57 12.04
C THR A 54 -8.16 -23.22 12.10
N TYR A 55 -7.83 -22.00 12.53
CA TYR A 55 -6.47 -21.58 12.81
C TYR A 55 -5.76 -22.54 13.76
N LYS A 56 -4.56 -22.95 13.38
CA LYS A 56 -3.68 -23.80 14.17
C LYS A 56 -2.54 -22.94 14.76
N PRO A 57 -2.52 -22.69 16.08
CA PRO A 57 -1.42 -21.95 16.70
C PRO A 57 -0.11 -22.73 16.55
N TYR A 58 1.01 -22.01 16.66
CA TYR A 58 2.32 -22.64 16.74
C TYR A 58 2.40 -23.52 18.01
N ASN A 59 3.26 -24.55 17.98
CA ASN A 59 3.42 -25.43 19.12
C ASN A 59 4.26 -24.74 20.21
N HIS A 60 3.61 -24.34 21.31
CA HIS A 60 4.31 -23.72 22.43
C HIS A 60 5.35 -24.62 23.09
N ASP A 61 5.18 -25.95 23.03
CA ASP A 61 6.12 -26.90 23.64
C ASP A 61 7.41 -27.07 22.80
N GLU A 62 7.37 -26.69 21.52
CA GLU A 62 8.54 -26.69 20.62
C GLU A 62 9.41 -25.44 20.77
N VAL A 63 8.90 -24.39 21.44
CA VAL A 63 9.66 -23.17 21.73
C VAL A 63 10.38 -23.36 23.07
N ALA A 64 11.67 -23.70 23.02
CA ALA A 64 12.42 -24.01 24.23
C ALA A 64 12.75 -22.74 25.02
N ALA A 65 12.69 -22.81 26.35
CA ALA A 65 13.07 -21.70 27.25
C ALA A 65 14.57 -21.29 27.13
N GLY A 66 15.38 -22.04 26.38
CA GLY A 66 16.77 -21.73 26.05
C GLY A 66 17.00 -21.16 24.65
N ASP A 67 15.94 -21.02 23.84
CA ASP A 67 16.05 -20.34 22.55
C ASP A 67 16.36 -18.85 22.75
N THR A 68 17.14 -18.28 21.84
CA THR A 68 17.47 -16.85 21.89
C THR A 68 16.18 -16.03 21.76
N ASP A 69 15.96 -15.09 22.68
CA ASP A 69 14.80 -14.19 22.62
C ASP A 69 14.95 -13.24 21.42
N THR A 70 14.17 -13.49 20.38
CA THR A 70 14.15 -12.70 19.15
C THR A 70 12.97 -11.74 19.07
N GLY A 71 12.22 -11.55 20.16
CA GLY A 71 11.04 -10.68 20.18
C GLY A 71 9.98 -11.04 19.14
N PHE A 72 9.30 -10.03 18.59
CA PHE A 72 8.36 -10.22 17.49
C PHE A 72 8.31 -9.01 16.55
N VAL A 73 7.93 -9.29 15.30
CA VAL A 73 7.64 -8.32 14.25
C VAL A 73 6.15 -7.97 14.30
N ALA A 74 5.79 -6.70 14.22
CA ALA A 74 4.41 -6.25 14.10
C ALA A 74 4.18 -5.51 12.77
N LEU A 75 3.23 -6.00 11.98
CA LEU A 75 2.82 -5.40 10.70
C LEU A 75 1.37 -4.94 10.79
N SER A 76 1.10 -3.71 10.35
CA SER A 76 -0.22 -3.11 10.27
C SER A 76 -0.56 -2.76 8.83
N TYR A 77 -1.66 -3.27 8.30
CA TYR A 77 -2.17 -2.83 7.00
C TYR A 77 -3.40 -1.95 7.22
N PHE A 78 -3.47 -0.79 6.56
CA PHE A 78 -4.65 0.08 6.66
C PHE A 78 -5.95 -0.65 6.31
N GLY A 79 -5.92 -1.41 5.22
CA GLY A 79 -7.04 -2.23 4.78
C GLY A 79 -6.72 -2.87 3.43
N VAL A 80 -7.60 -3.77 3.00
CA VAL A 80 -7.43 -4.58 1.80
C VAL A 80 -8.57 -4.33 0.85
N ASP A 81 -8.25 -4.08 -0.40
CA ASP A 81 -9.22 -4.06 -1.50
C ASP A 81 -8.90 -5.17 -2.50
N HIS A 82 -9.75 -5.31 -3.52
CA HIS A 82 -9.54 -6.35 -4.52
C HIS A 82 -8.38 -6.04 -5.47
N ILE A 83 -8.22 -4.76 -5.85
CA ILE A 83 -7.40 -4.32 -6.98
C ILE A 83 -6.03 -3.80 -6.53
N GLY A 84 -6.00 -2.93 -5.52
CA GLY A 84 -4.83 -2.20 -5.04
C GLY A 84 -4.56 -0.92 -5.83
N ASP A 85 -5.60 -0.29 -6.40
CA ASP A 85 -5.48 0.95 -7.17
C ASP A 85 -5.69 2.21 -6.31
N THR A 86 -6.00 2.04 -5.03
CA THR A 86 -6.06 3.13 -4.08
C THR A 86 -4.66 3.44 -3.54
N SER A 87 -4.41 4.70 -3.17
CA SER A 87 -3.13 5.09 -2.58
C SER A 87 -2.95 4.61 -1.14
N THR A 88 -3.95 3.94 -0.54
CA THR A 88 -3.99 3.61 0.89
C THR A 88 -4.31 2.15 1.21
N LEU A 89 -5.07 1.43 0.37
CA LEU A 89 -5.43 0.03 0.60
C LEU A 89 -4.57 -0.88 -0.26
N ILE A 90 -4.06 -1.97 0.35
CA ILE A 90 -3.28 -2.97 -0.38
C ILE A 90 -4.21 -3.87 -1.18
N GLY A 91 -3.85 -4.15 -2.44
CA GLY A 91 -4.58 -5.11 -3.26
C GLY A 91 -4.40 -6.54 -2.75
N GLN A 92 -5.48 -7.32 -2.77
CA GLN A 92 -5.52 -8.71 -2.30
C GLN A 92 -4.34 -9.56 -2.86
N LYS A 93 -4.02 -9.41 -4.15
CA LYS A 93 -2.91 -10.13 -4.79
C LYS A 93 -1.55 -9.74 -4.19
N GLN A 94 -1.33 -8.46 -3.91
CA GLN A 94 -0.07 -7.96 -3.34
C GLN A 94 0.08 -8.38 -1.88
N LEU A 95 -1.00 -8.29 -1.09
CA LEU A 95 -1.02 -8.81 0.28
C LEU A 95 -0.69 -10.30 0.31
N TYR A 96 -1.30 -11.10 -0.58
CA TYR A 96 -1.03 -12.53 -0.65
C TYR A 96 0.45 -12.82 -0.91
N LYS A 97 1.08 -12.11 -1.85
CA LYS A 97 2.51 -12.25 -2.15
C LYS A 97 3.38 -11.94 -0.92
N GLN A 98 3.14 -10.81 -0.27
CA GLN A 98 3.89 -10.40 0.92
C GLN A 98 3.76 -11.44 2.04
N LEU A 99 2.53 -11.81 2.42
CA LEU A 99 2.30 -12.77 3.51
C LEU A 99 2.79 -14.19 3.16
N GLN A 100 2.65 -14.62 1.91
CA GLN A 100 3.18 -15.90 1.45
C GLN A 100 4.70 -15.93 1.56
N GLU A 101 5.39 -14.84 1.22
CA GLU A 101 6.84 -14.80 1.34
C GLU A 101 7.28 -14.83 2.81
N LEU A 102 6.63 -14.07 3.69
CA LEU A 102 6.88 -14.17 5.13
C LEU A 102 6.70 -15.62 5.62
N LYS A 103 5.69 -16.35 5.11
CA LYS A 103 5.47 -17.76 5.48
C LYS A 103 6.63 -18.65 5.05
N LYS A 104 7.15 -18.48 3.82
CA LYS A 104 8.31 -19.23 3.32
C LYS A 104 9.59 -18.91 4.11
N GLN A 105 9.74 -17.66 4.55
CA GLN A 105 10.83 -17.24 5.43
C GLN A 105 10.72 -17.88 6.82
N GLY A 106 9.58 -18.50 7.16
CA GLY A 106 9.37 -19.17 8.45
C GLY A 106 8.66 -18.30 9.49
N PHE A 107 8.09 -17.15 9.10
CA PHE A 107 7.27 -16.39 10.02
C PHE A 107 6.02 -17.16 10.42
N VAL A 108 5.67 -17.07 11.69
CA VAL A 108 4.46 -17.64 12.28
C VAL A 108 3.73 -16.57 13.05
N THR A 109 2.41 -16.51 12.88
CA THR A 109 1.62 -15.49 13.56
C THR A 109 1.43 -15.85 15.03
N ILE A 110 1.50 -14.84 15.89
CA ILE A 110 1.23 -14.93 17.33
C ILE A 110 -0.10 -14.24 17.66
N THR A 111 -0.71 -14.65 18.77
CA THR A 111 -1.98 -14.10 19.27
C THR A 111 -1.76 -12.93 20.23
N GLN A 112 -2.82 -12.19 20.54
CA GLN A 112 -2.79 -11.17 21.59
C GLN A 112 -2.42 -11.76 22.95
N GLN A 113 -2.85 -13.01 23.23
CA GLN A 113 -2.49 -13.70 24.47
C GLN A 113 -1.01 -14.10 24.51
N ASP A 114 -0.42 -14.49 23.38
CA ASP A 114 1.01 -14.77 23.28
C ASP A 114 1.85 -13.53 23.63
N ILE A 115 1.46 -12.34 23.15
CA ILE A 115 2.14 -11.09 23.49
C ILE A 115 2.04 -10.80 24.99
N LYS A 116 0.85 -10.98 25.58
CA LYS A 116 0.67 -10.80 27.03
C LYS A 116 1.54 -11.77 27.84
N ASP A 117 1.53 -13.05 27.49
CA ASP A 117 2.34 -14.08 28.15
C ASP A 117 3.84 -13.80 27.99
N TYR A 118 4.26 -13.32 26.81
CA TYR A 118 5.63 -12.90 26.55
C TYR A 118 6.06 -11.84 27.54
N TYR A 119 5.35 -10.72 27.67
CA TYR A 119 5.75 -9.64 28.57
C TYR A 119 5.52 -9.94 30.06
N GLN A 120 4.41 -10.59 30.41
CA GLN A 120 3.96 -10.71 31.80
C GLN A 120 4.45 -12.00 32.49
N GLN A 121 4.60 -13.09 31.74
CA GLN A 121 4.94 -14.42 32.28
C GLN A 121 6.33 -14.90 31.87
N GLY A 122 7.02 -14.16 30.99
CA GLY A 122 8.33 -14.58 30.53
C GLY A 122 8.28 -15.69 29.47
N ARG A 123 7.11 -16.00 28.91
CA ARG A 123 6.96 -17.09 27.94
C ARG A 123 7.77 -16.76 26.67
N PRO A 124 8.56 -17.69 26.12
CA PRO A 124 9.29 -17.44 24.88
C PRO A 124 8.32 -17.42 23.68
N LEU A 125 8.72 -16.72 22.61
CA LEU A 125 8.02 -16.69 21.33
C LEU A 125 8.85 -17.45 20.28
N PRO A 126 8.23 -17.92 19.17
CA PRO A 126 8.97 -18.46 18.03
C PRO A 126 9.98 -17.46 17.47
N GLN A 127 11.09 -17.95 16.91
CA GLN A 127 12.16 -17.07 16.42
C GLN A 127 11.70 -16.02 15.40
N LYS A 128 10.73 -16.36 14.55
CA LYS A 128 10.11 -15.47 13.56
C LYS A 128 8.64 -15.20 13.90
N ALA A 129 8.40 -14.72 15.12
CA ALA A 129 7.06 -14.33 15.57
C ALA A 129 6.56 -13.08 14.85
N LEU A 130 5.32 -13.15 14.34
CA LEU A 130 4.64 -12.09 13.60
C LEU A 130 3.30 -11.74 14.26
N TYR A 131 3.10 -10.49 14.64
CA TYR A 131 1.79 -9.96 14.98
C TYR A 131 1.23 -9.19 13.78
N LEU A 132 0.13 -9.67 13.21
CA LEU A 132 -0.49 -9.11 12.02
C LEU A 132 -1.77 -8.38 12.40
N MET A 133 -1.93 -7.14 11.94
CA MET A 133 -3.15 -6.37 12.16
C MET A 133 -3.63 -5.63 10.92
N PHE A 134 -4.94 -5.36 10.90
CA PHE A 134 -5.60 -4.59 9.87
C PHE A 134 -6.43 -3.48 10.52
N GLU A 135 -6.31 -2.24 10.05
CA GLU A 135 -6.92 -1.06 10.67
C GLU A 135 -8.32 -0.72 10.12
N ASP A 136 -8.97 0.28 10.72
CA ASP A 136 -10.26 0.88 10.35
C ASP A 136 -11.53 0.02 10.49
N GLY A 137 -11.42 -1.31 10.58
CA GLY A 137 -12.57 -2.20 10.79
C GLY A 137 -13.42 -2.37 9.53
N ARG A 138 -12.79 -2.33 8.36
CA ARG A 138 -13.49 -2.33 7.07
C ARG A 138 -13.97 -3.73 6.67
N ARG A 139 -15.15 -3.79 6.04
CA ARG A 139 -15.73 -5.06 5.57
C ARG A 139 -14.98 -5.67 4.39
N ASP A 140 -14.50 -4.85 3.46
CA ASP A 140 -13.68 -5.32 2.33
C ASP A 140 -12.41 -6.04 2.81
N THR A 141 -11.80 -5.53 3.88
CA THR A 141 -10.61 -6.11 4.47
C THR A 141 -10.87 -7.52 4.99
N ALA A 142 -11.97 -7.72 5.71
CA ALA A 142 -12.40 -9.06 6.12
C ALA A 142 -12.59 -9.98 4.90
N ILE A 143 -13.33 -9.54 3.89
CA ILE A 143 -13.65 -10.34 2.69
C ILE A 143 -12.37 -10.77 1.94
N PHE A 144 -11.43 -9.85 1.73
CA PHE A 144 -10.27 -10.10 0.89
C PHE A 144 -9.08 -10.71 1.63
N ALA A 145 -8.91 -10.43 2.93
CA ALA A 145 -7.84 -11.01 3.74
C ALA A 145 -8.17 -12.42 4.25
N GLN A 146 -9.43 -12.72 4.59
CA GLN A 146 -9.86 -14.03 5.11
C GLN A 146 -9.29 -15.23 4.33
N PRO A 147 -9.49 -15.37 3.00
CA PRO A 147 -8.99 -16.53 2.26
C PRO A 147 -7.46 -16.62 2.24
N ILE A 148 -6.75 -15.50 2.42
CA ILE A 148 -5.28 -15.48 2.52
C ILE A 148 -4.85 -16.02 3.88
N LEU A 149 -5.49 -15.57 4.96
CA LEU A 149 -5.22 -15.99 6.32
C LEU A 149 -5.45 -17.49 6.50
N GLU A 150 -6.56 -18.01 5.99
CA GLU A 150 -6.88 -19.44 5.98
C GLU A 150 -5.80 -20.25 5.24
N LYS A 151 -5.49 -19.85 4.00
CA LYS A 151 -4.54 -20.56 3.15
C LYS A 151 -3.12 -20.61 3.74
N LEU A 152 -2.70 -19.55 4.45
CA LEU A 152 -1.36 -19.45 5.04
C LEU A 152 -1.33 -19.92 6.50
N ASN A 153 -2.48 -20.25 7.09
CA ASN A 153 -2.68 -20.48 8.52
C ASN A 153 -2.07 -19.34 9.35
N TYR A 154 -2.49 -18.11 9.04
CA TYR A 154 -2.10 -16.88 9.72
C TYR A 154 -3.27 -16.32 10.51
N LYS A 155 -2.98 -15.84 11.71
CA LYS A 155 -3.92 -15.14 12.58
C LYS A 155 -3.65 -13.64 12.53
N ALA A 156 -4.72 -12.84 12.50
CA ALA A 156 -4.63 -11.39 12.47
C ALA A 156 -5.56 -10.74 13.51
N SER A 157 -5.34 -9.46 13.80
CA SER A 157 -6.26 -8.64 14.59
C SER A 157 -6.97 -7.60 13.72
N MET A 158 -8.30 -7.54 13.81
CA MET A 158 -9.12 -6.50 13.18
C MET A 158 -9.26 -5.33 14.14
N MET A 159 -8.65 -4.19 13.82
CA MET A 159 -8.76 -2.96 14.60
C MET A 159 -9.95 -2.14 14.10
N SER A 160 -10.83 -1.72 14.98
CA SER A 160 -12.04 -0.96 14.64
C SER A 160 -12.20 0.30 15.47
N TYR A 161 -13.09 1.20 15.04
CA TYR A 161 -13.53 2.35 15.83
C TYR A 161 -14.88 2.09 16.47
N GLY A 162 -15.04 2.45 17.75
CA GLY A 162 -16.32 2.33 18.45
C GLY A 162 -17.48 3.05 17.73
N GLU A 163 -17.24 4.24 17.19
CA GLU A 163 -18.21 5.01 16.41
C GLU A 163 -18.66 4.25 15.15
N ASN A 164 -17.74 3.56 14.47
CA ASN A 164 -18.07 2.78 13.27
C ASN A 164 -18.94 1.55 13.61
N VAL A 165 -18.72 0.94 14.78
CA VAL A 165 -19.50 -0.20 15.28
C VAL A 165 -20.96 0.18 15.51
N GLU A 166 -21.22 1.36 16.10
CA GLU A 166 -22.60 1.85 16.31
C GLU A 166 -23.20 2.57 15.10
N SER A 167 -22.39 2.89 14.08
CA SER A 167 -22.85 3.58 12.87
C SER A 167 -23.71 2.69 11.96
N MET A 168 -24.48 3.30 11.06
CA MET A 168 -25.17 2.60 9.96
C MET A 168 -24.32 2.49 8.68
N ASP A 169 -23.04 2.86 8.72
CA ASP A 169 -22.18 2.87 7.53
C ASP A 169 -21.88 1.43 7.08
N LEU A 170 -22.28 1.11 5.85
CA LEU A 170 -22.08 -0.19 5.21
C LEU A 170 -20.65 -0.38 4.66
N LYS A 171 -19.71 0.49 5.01
CA LYS A 171 -18.28 0.29 4.73
C LYS A 171 -17.59 -0.53 5.83
N PHE A 172 -18.05 -0.38 7.07
CA PHE A 172 -17.44 -0.98 8.25
C PHE A 172 -18.22 -2.17 8.77
N LEU A 173 -17.52 -3.08 9.43
CA LEU A 173 -18.08 -4.29 10.05
C LEU A 173 -19.05 -3.91 11.18
N LYS A 174 -20.14 -4.68 11.28
CA LYS A 174 -21.15 -4.59 12.33
C LYS A 174 -20.85 -5.58 13.46
N PRO A 175 -21.45 -5.40 14.66
CA PRO A 175 -21.19 -6.26 15.80
C PRO A 175 -21.24 -7.76 15.49
N SER A 176 -22.31 -8.22 14.83
CA SER A 176 -22.45 -9.63 14.45
C SER A 176 -21.37 -10.11 13.49
N GLU A 177 -20.92 -9.26 12.57
CA GLU A 177 -19.84 -9.61 11.63
C GLU A 177 -18.47 -9.66 12.35
N LEU A 178 -18.26 -8.83 13.38
CA LEU A 178 -17.06 -8.90 14.22
C LEU A 178 -17.03 -10.19 15.06
N GLU A 179 -18.18 -10.63 15.58
CA GLU A 179 -18.33 -11.92 16.26
C GLU A 179 -18.06 -13.08 15.30
N GLU A 180 -18.61 -13.04 14.08
CA GLU A 180 -18.35 -14.03 13.03
C GLU A 180 -16.87 -14.14 12.67
N LEU A 181 -16.13 -13.02 12.67
CA LEU A 181 -14.69 -13.04 12.44
C LEU A 181 -13.93 -13.75 13.57
N GLU A 182 -14.28 -13.52 14.84
CA GLU A 182 -13.67 -14.27 15.96
C GLU A 182 -14.02 -15.77 15.89
N ASP A 183 -15.26 -16.10 15.55
CA ASP A 183 -15.75 -17.47 15.40
C ASP A 183 -15.02 -18.23 14.29
N SER A 184 -14.56 -17.53 13.24
CA SER A 184 -13.69 -18.11 12.20
C SER A 184 -12.34 -18.59 12.73
N THR A 185 -11.95 -18.20 13.95
CA THR A 185 -10.68 -18.48 14.63
C THR A 185 -9.43 -17.80 14.04
N TYR A 186 -9.50 -17.18 12.86
CA TYR A 186 -8.37 -16.48 12.24
C TYR A 186 -8.22 -15.02 12.69
N TRP A 187 -9.24 -14.47 13.34
CA TRP A 187 -9.22 -13.08 13.81
C TRP A 187 -9.24 -12.99 15.33
N GLU A 188 -8.68 -11.90 15.83
CA GLU A 188 -8.94 -11.33 17.16
C GLU A 188 -9.40 -9.89 16.99
N LEU A 189 -10.13 -9.35 17.96
CA LEU A 189 -10.57 -7.97 17.90
C LEU A 189 -9.60 -7.04 18.61
N GLY A 190 -9.32 -5.91 17.98
CA GLY A 190 -8.65 -4.76 18.59
C GLY A 190 -9.39 -3.46 18.24
N THR A 191 -8.84 -2.32 18.66
CA THR A 191 -9.47 -1.02 18.44
C THR A 191 -8.46 0.09 18.14
N ASN A 192 -8.85 0.97 17.22
CA ASN A 192 -8.15 2.21 16.91
C ASN A 192 -8.62 3.39 17.79
N GLY A 193 -9.60 3.19 18.67
CA GLY A 193 -10.23 4.25 19.46
C GLY A 193 -11.74 4.30 19.29
N TYR A 194 -12.35 5.37 19.81
CA TYR A 194 -13.78 5.58 19.61
C TYR A 194 -14.04 6.18 18.22
N ARG A 195 -13.30 7.23 17.84
CA ARG A 195 -13.47 7.92 16.55
C ARG A 195 -12.13 8.30 15.91
N LEU A 196 -12.17 8.59 14.62
CA LEU A 196 -11.12 9.29 13.89
C LEU A 196 -11.55 10.74 13.67
N GLU A 197 -10.95 11.69 14.39
CA GLU A 197 -11.21 13.13 14.20
C GLU A 197 -9.91 13.93 14.23
N TYR A 198 -9.87 15.03 13.50
CA TYR A 198 -8.70 15.90 13.39
C TYR A 198 -8.96 17.24 14.06
N ILE A 199 -8.00 17.72 14.85
CA ILE A 199 -8.03 19.01 15.53
C ILE A 199 -6.82 19.85 15.16
N ASN A 200 -6.95 21.17 15.30
CA ASN A 200 -5.89 22.14 15.05
C ASN A 200 -5.32 22.04 13.62
N VAL A 201 -6.20 21.83 12.64
CA VAL A 201 -5.80 21.61 11.25
C VAL A 201 -5.43 22.92 10.57
N PHE A 202 -4.30 22.89 9.86
CA PHE A 202 -3.86 23.93 8.94
C PHE A 202 -3.70 23.35 7.53
N ASP A 203 -3.99 24.18 6.51
CA ASP A 203 -3.55 23.88 5.16
C ASP A 203 -2.04 24.13 4.98
N ARG A 204 -1.50 23.75 3.82
CA ARG A 204 -0.11 23.99 3.43
C ARG A 204 0.28 25.46 3.29
N TYR A 205 -0.69 26.37 3.33
CA TYR A 205 -0.49 27.83 3.27
C TYR A 205 -0.65 28.49 4.64
N HIS A 206 -0.66 27.69 5.71
CA HIS A 206 -0.82 28.10 7.10
C HIS A 206 -2.16 28.79 7.41
N ASN A 207 -3.19 28.54 6.61
CA ASN A 207 -4.56 28.93 6.95
C ASN A 207 -5.11 27.94 7.99
N TYR A 208 -5.65 28.49 9.08
CA TYR A 208 -6.26 27.68 10.15
C TYR A 208 -7.67 27.24 9.75
N ILE A 209 -7.86 25.93 9.63
CA ILE A 209 -9.13 25.27 9.30
C ILE A 209 -9.90 24.90 10.58
N GLY A 210 -9.17 24.43 11.60
CA GLY A 210 -9.73 24.04 12.89
C GLY A 210 -10.00 22.55 13.03
N GLU A 211 -11.21 22.18 13.45
CA GLU A 211 -11.60 20.80 13.70
C GLU A 211 -12.35 20.21 12.49
N ILE A 212 -11.94 19.03 12.00
CA ILE A 212 -12.55 18.37 10.83
C ILE A 212 -12.73 16.86 11.04
N ASP A 213 -13.79 16.32 10.46
CA ASP A 213 -14.08 14.89 10.42
C ASP A 213 -13.37 14.19 9.23
N PRO A 214 -13.38 12.85 9.15
CA PRO A 214 -12.72 12.11 8.08
C PRO A 214 -13.22 12.44 6.67
N LEU A 215 -14.50 12.82 6.51
CA LEU A 215 -15.07 13.14 5.20
C LEU A 215 -14.57 14.51 4.70
N ARG A 216 -14.47 15.49 5.58
CA ARG A 216 -13.83 16.78 5.27
C ARG A 216 -12.34 16.60 5.03
N TYR A 217 -11.65 15.82 5.86
CA TYR A 217 -10.24 15.51 5.68
C TYR A 217 -9.97 14.89 4.31
N ALA A 218 -10.77 13.91 3.88
CA ALA A 218 -10.62 13.25 2.58
C ALA A 218 -10.75 14.24 1.40
N MET A 219 -11.60 15.27 1.50
CA MET A 219 -11.73 16.30 0.47
C MET A 219 -10.62 17.37 0.50
N LEU A 220 -9.98 17.56 1.66
CA LEU A 220 -8.98 18.61 1.86
C LEU A 220 -7.55 18.08 1.79
N THR A 221 -7.33 16.77 1.92
CA THR A 221 -6.00 16.14 1.94
C THR A 221 -5.03 16.64 0.85
N PRO A 222 -5.47 16.96 -0.40
CA PRO A 222 -4.56 17.49 -1.43
C PRO A 222 -3.98 18.89 -1.11
N TYR A 223 -4.56 19.60 -0.15
CA TYR A 223 -4.19 20.94 0.30
C TYR A 223 -3.64 20.96 1.73
N LEU A 224 -3.69 19.83 2.44
CA LEU A 224 -3.17 19.72 3.79
C LEU A 224 -1.71 19.30 3.76
N GLU A 225 -0.94 19.86 4.69
CA GLU A 225 0.28 19.24 5.16
C GLU A 225 0.00 18.46 6.46
N ARG A 226 1.01 17.82 7.05
CA ARG A 226 0.88 17.10 8.33
C ARG A 226 0.76 18.03 9.56
N ASN A 227 0.28 19.26 9.37
CA ASN A 227 0.06 20.24 10.44
C ASN A 227 -1.38 20.16 10.99
N TYR A 228 -1.64 19.07 11.72
CA TYR A 228 -2.88 18.82 12.45
C TYR A 228 -2.59 17.83 13.58
N ASN A 229 -3.55 17.58 14.47
CA ASN A 229 -3.47 16.53 15.48
C ASN A 229 -4.67 15.61 15.38
N HIS A 230 -4.50 14.35 15.82
CA HIS A 230 -5.66 13.52 16.12
C HIS A 230 -6.38 14.05 17.37
N TYR A 231 -7.69 13.84 17.47
CA TYR A 231 -8.56 14.34 18.53
C TYR A 231 -8.04 14.07 19.94
N LEU A 232 -7.37 12.94 20.16
CA LEU A 232 -6.84 12.53 21.47
C LEU A 232 -5.45 13.10 21.78
N MET A 233 -4.81 13.85 20.88
CA MET A 233 -3.36 14.11 20.96
C MET A 233 -2.96 15.47 21.51
N ASP A 234 -3.86 16.44 21.57
CA ASP A 234 -3.55 17.77 22.07
C ASP A 234 -4.80 18.46 22.64
N TYR A 235 -4.59 19.63 23.23
CA TYR A 235 -5.63 20.61 23.45
C TYR A 235 -6.24 21.05 22.12
N ILE A 236 -7.52 21.35 22.12
CA ILE A 236 -8.13 22.15 21.04
C ILE A 236 -7.60 23.58 21.16
N ARG A 237 -7.02 24.10 20.07
CA ARG A 237 -6.33 25.40 20.01
C ARG A 237 -6.98 26.30 18.97
N ASP A 238 -6.73 27.60 19.08
CA ASP A 238 -7.06 28.56 18.03
C ASP A 238 -5.94 28.67 16.98
N LYS A 239 -6.14 29.54 15.99
CA LYS A 239 -5.16 29.84 14.93
C LYS A 239 -3.80 30.32 15.42
N ASN A 240 -3.69 30.80 16.66
CA ASN A 240 -2.46 31.28 17.27
C ASN A 240 -1.82 30.22 18.19
N GLY A 241 -2.37 29.00 18.22
CA GLY A 241 -1.92 27.92 19.09
C GLY A 241 -2.37 28.04 20.55
N VAL A 242 -3.24 29.00 20.88
CA VAL A 242 -3.75 29.20 22.24
C VAL A 242 -4.85 28.18 22.54
N PRO A 243 -4.77 27.40 23.64
CA PRO A 243 -5.83 26.48 24.02
C PRO A 243 -7.20 27.16 24.16
N LYS A 244 -8.21 26.64 23.46
CA LYS A 244 -9.63 27.04 23.55
C LYS A 244 -10.34 26.35 24.72
N GLU A 245 -9.72 25.34 25.32
CA GLU A 245 -10.27 24.56 26.41
C GLU A 245 -9.39 24.61 27.66
N SER A 246 -10.02 24.52 28.84
CA SER A 246 -9.29 24.38 30.11
C SER A 246 -8.76 22.95 30.28
N TYR A 247 -7.82 22.74 31.20
CA TYR A 247 -7.39 21.39 31.58
C TYR A 247 -8.58 20.48 31.97
N GLY A 248 -9.56 21.02 32.70
CA GLY A 248 -10.76 20.26 33.08
C GLY A 248 -11.65 19.90 31.89
N HIS A 249 -11.76 20.78 30.89
CA HIS A 249 -12.49 20.50 29.64
C HIS A 249 -11.77 19.45 28.79
N MET A 250 -10.46 19.60 28.60
CA MET A 250 -9.62 18.62 27.89
C MET A 250 -9.73 17.23 28.53
N LYS A 251 -9.58 17.15 29.86
CA LYS A 251 -9.68 15.88 30.59
C LYS A 251 -11.04 15.22 30.38
N ARG A 252 -12.15 15.98 30.45
CA ARG A 252 -13.50 15.47 30.20
C ARG A 252 -13.67 14.98 28.77
N ARG A 253 -13.20 15.76 27.79
CA ARG A 253 -13.29 15.43 26.37
C ARG A 253 -12.61 14.10 26.02
N ILE A 254 -11.37 13.92 26.50
CA ILE A 254 -10.61 12.69 26.28
C ILE A 254 -11.22 11.52 27.04
N SER A 255 -11.57 11.73 28.32
CA SER A 255 -12.17 10.67 29.14
C SER A 255 -13.49 10.18 28.56
N TYR A 256 -14.30 11.10 28.04
CA TYR A 256 -15.56 10.77 27.37
C TYR A 256 -15.34 9.84 26.18
N ASP A 257 -14.29 10.04 25.39
CA ASP A 257 -14.00 9.21 24.22
C ASP A 257 -13.66 7.76 24.63
N TYR A 258 -12.84 7.58 25.68
CA TYR A 258 -12.53 6.25 26.23
C TYR A 258 -13.73 5.59 26.94
N GLU A 259 -14.55 6.38 27.64
CA GLU A 259 -15.78 5.89 28.25
C GLU A 259 -16.77 5.43 27.18
N LYS A 260 -16.94 6.20 26.11
CA LYS A 260 -17.79 5.83 24.97
C LYS A 260 -17.28 4.61 24.23
N LEU A 261 -15.97 4.52 23.99
CA LEU A 261 -15.33 3.32 23.46
C LEU A 261 -15.73 2.10 24.29
N LYS A 262 -15.48 2.15 25.59
CA LYS A 262 -15.76 1.04 26.51
C LYS A 262 -17.23 0.67 26.49
N ASP A 263 -18.11 1.65 26.59
CA ASP A 263 -19.55 1.45 26.68
C ASP A 263 -20.09 0.78 25.40
N VAL A 264 -19.71 1.28 24.22
CA VAL A 264 -20.17 0.73 22.93
C VAL A 264 -19.68 -0.70 22.74
N TYR A 265 -18.39 -0.97 22.94
CA TYR A 265 -17.88 -2.34 22.77
C TYR A 265 -18.47 -3.31 23.81
N THR A 266 -18.66 -2.84 25.06
CA THR A 266 -19.27 -3.68 26.10
C THR A 266 -20.76 -3.96 25.81
N SER A 267 -21.51 -2.99 25.27
CA SER A 267 -22.93 -3.20 24.93
C SER A 267 -23.11 -4.08 23.70
N GLU A 268 -22.30 -3.86 22.66
CA GLU A 268 -22.45 -4.52 21.36
C GLU A 268 -21.74 -5.88 21.28
N LEU A 269 -20.58 -6.03 21.94
CA LEU A 269 -19.74 -7.25 21.85
C LEU A 269 -19.54 -7.95 23.21
N GLY A 270 -20.08 -7.39 24.30
CA GLY A 270 -19.90 -7.93 25.66
C GLY A 270 -18.50 -7.75 26.25
N LYS A 271 -17.55 -7.16 25.52
CA LYS A 271 -16.15 -6.97 25.95
C LYS A 271 -15.49 -5.80 25.24
N VAL A 272 -14.47 -5.21 25.86
CA VAL A 272 -13.56 -4.28 25.20
C VAL A 272 -12.49 -5.08 24.44
N PRO A 273 -12.18 -4.75 23.16
CA PRO A 273 -11.10 -5.39 22.41
C PRO A 273 -9.73 -5.29 23.12
N GLY A 274 -8.87 -6.31 22.94
CA GLY A 274 -7.64 -6.45 23.75
C GLY A 274 -6.45 -5.60 23.29
N THR A 275 -6.35 -5.29 22.00
CA THR A 275 -5.26 -4.43 21.48
C THR A 275 -5.78 -3.03 21.23
N TYR A 276 -5.02 -2.02 21.69
CA TYR A 276 -5.24 -0.63 21.32
C TYR A 276 -4.15 -0.12 20.37
N VAL A 277 -4.55 0.42 19.22
CA VAL A 277 -3.65 1.11 18.30
C VAL A 277 -3.92 2.61 18.40
N HIS A 278 -2.93 3.35 18.88
CA HIS A 278 -3.08 4.77 19.14
C HIS A 278 -2.73 5.58 17.88
N MET A 279 -3.73 6.27 17.32
CA MET A 279 -3.53 7.10 16.13
C MET A 279 -3.52 8.60 16.48
N HIS A 280 -2.59 9.40 15.96
CA HIS A 280 -1.34 9.00 15.30
C HIS A 280 -0.28 8.52 16.30
N GLY A 281 0.52 7.52 15.90
CA GLY A 281 1.66 7.07 16.68
C GLY A 281 2.81 8.08 16.73
N ASN A 282 3.92 7.69 17.35
CA ASN A 282 5.17 8.45 17.47
C ASN A 282 5.05 9.80 18.20
N THR A 283 4.08 9.90 19.10
CA THR A 283 4.08 10.99 20.10
C THR A 283 5.10 10.65 21.17
N GLY A 284 5.78 11.63 21.77
CA GLY A 284 6.86 11.36 22.75
C GLY A 284 6.46 10.49 23.95
N LYS A 285 5.15 10.24 24.16
CA LYS A 285 4.54 9.26 25.06
C LYS A 285 3.19 8.77 24.51
N PHE A 286 2.08 9.26 25.09
CA PHE A 286 0.71 8.94 24.72
C PHE A 286 -0.06 10.15 24.19
N ALA A 287 0.61 11.28 23.94
CA ALA A 287 0.07 12.47 23.28
C ALA A 287 1.19 13.48 22.97
N ASN A 288 0.89 14.51 22.17
CA ASN A 288 1.82 15.61 21.86
C ASN A 288 1.97 16.61 23.02
N ASN A 289 1.05 16.59 23.99
CA ASN A 289 1.10 17.44 25.18
C ASN A 289 1.16 16.59 26.46
N ASN A 290 2.02 16.96 27.42
CA ASN A 290 2.21 16.21 28.68
C ASN A 290 0.92 16.00 29.49
N ALA A 291 0.06 17.02 29.58
CA ALA A 291 -1.19 16.94 30.35
C ALA A 291 -2.21 16.02 29.67
N VAL A 292 -2.26 16.05 28.34
CA VAL A 292 -3.09 15.17 27.51
C VAL A 292 -2.57 13.73 27.60
N SER A 293 -1.25 13.54 27.48
CA SER A 293 -0.59 12.25 27.57
C SER A 293 -0.86 11.55 28.90
N ALA A 294 -0.92 12.29 30.01
CA ALA A 294 -1.24 11.72 31.31
C ALA A 294 -2.68 11.19 31.40
N VAL A 295 -3.63 11.81 30.69
CA VAL A 295 -5.02 11.35 30.64
C VAL A 295 -5.13 10.11 29.73
N ASN A 296 -4.49 10.12 28.55
CA ASN A 296 -4.45 8.96 27.66
C ASN A 296 -3.77 7.76 28.34
N GLU A 297 -2.61 7.96 28.97
CA GLU A 297 -1.89 6.89 29.66
C GLU A 297 -2.75 6.20 30.73
N LYS A 298 -3.47 7.00 31.55
CA LYS A 298 -4.40 6.47 32.55
C LYS A 298 -5.41 5.53 31.90
N TRP A 299 -6.10 6.01 30.87
CA TRP A 299 -7.18 5.25 30.22
C TRP A 299 -6.66 4.04 29.45
N ILE A 300 -5.54 4.17 28.75
CA ILE A 300 -4.95 3.08 27.99
C ILE A 300 -4.57 1.92 28.92
N ARG A 301 -3.93 2.23 30.05
CA ARG A 301 -3.56 1.21 31.06
C ARG A 301 -4.75 0.62 31.80
N GLU A 302 -5.84 1.38 31.93
CA GLU A 302 -7.06 0.94 32.61
C GLU A 302 -7.90 -0.01 31.73
N LEU A 303 -7.97 0.26 30.43
CA LEU A 303 -8.85 -0.47 29.52
C LEU A 303 -8.17 -1.61 28.76
N PHE A 304 -6.88 -1.49 28.47
CA PHE A 304 -6.21 -2.40 27.55
C PHE A 304 -5.04 -3.14 28.20
N PRO A 305 -4.82 -4.43 27.86
CA PRO A 305 -3.61 -5.14 28.25
C PRO A 305 -2.36 -4.66 27.50
N MET A 306 -2.50 -4.10 26.30
CA MET A 306 -1.37 -3.65 25.48
C MET A 306 -1.76 -2.52 24.52
N ALA A 307 -0.76 -1.74 24.08
CA ALA A 307 -0.96 -0.65 23.15
C ALA A 307 0.21 -0.45 22.18
N PHE A 308 -0.12 -0.18 20.91
CA PHE A 308 0.80 0.28 19.88
C PHE A 308 0.74 1.80 19.79
N ASN A 309 1.79 2.48 20.28
CA ASN A 309 1.92 3.93 20.20
C ASN A 309 2.99 4.38 19.20
N ARG A 310 3.79 3.46 18.67
CA ARG A 310 4.87 3.76 17.74
C ARG A 310 4.60 3.17 16.36
N GLU A 311 5.10 3.84 15.34
CA GLU A 311 4.91 3.49 13.93
C GLU A 311 6.21 3.69 13.14
N GLY A 312 6.42 2.86 12.13
CA GLY A 312 7.55 2.96 11.19
C GLY A 312 8.58 1.85 11.38
N TYR A 313 8.77 1.36 12.60
CA TYR A 313 9.56 0.17 12.92
C TYR A 313 8.66 -1.01 13.28
N CYS A 314 9.05 -2.23 12.91
CA CYS A 314 8.28 -3.44 13.22
C CYS A 314 8.74 -4.19 14.46
N PHE A 315 9.95 -3.94 14.99
CA PHE A 315 10.55 -4.83 15.98
C PHE A 315 10.19 -4.50 17.44
N ASN A 316 9.67 -5.50 18.17
CA ASN A 316 9.36 -5.40 19.59
C ASN A 316 10.10 -6.47 20.39
N GLN A 317 10.77 -6.06 21.47
CA GLN A 317 11.53 -6.92 22.38
C GLN A 317 11.02 -6.82 23.81
N ARG A 318 11.42 -7.75 24.67
CA ARG A 318 11.06 -7.81 26.09
C ARG A 318 11.37 -6.53 26.90
N ASN A 319 12.36 -5.75 26.47
CA ASN A 319 12.72 -4.48 27.10
C ASN A 319 11.84 -3.29 26.66
N SER A 320 10.98 -3.48 25.65
CA SER A 320 9.93 -2.52 25.30
C SER A 320 8.80 -2.56 26.33
N SER A 321 8.10 -1.44 26.51
CA SER A 321 6.85 -1.43 27.27
C SER A 321 5.75 -2.06 26.42
N ILE A 322 4.97 -2.97 27.02
CA ILE A 322 3.75 -3.55 26.41
C ILE A 322 2.69 -2.47 26.06
N TYR A 323 2.82 -1.27 26.64
CA TYR A 323 1.99 -0.11 26.36
C TYR A 323 2.63 0.89 25.40
N ASP A 324 3.80 0.58 24.81
CA ASP A 324 4.54 1.43 23.87
C ASP A 324 5.12 0.60 22.72
N LEU A 325 4.31 -0.33 22.21
CA LEU A 325 4.70 -1.22 21.11
C LEU A 325 4.79 -0.43 19.80
N THR A 326 5.63 -0.92 18.88
CA THR A 326 5.81 -0.36 17.54
C THR A 326 5.27 -1.30 16.47
N ARG A 327 4.76 -0.73 15.36
CA ARG A 327 4.35 -1.48 14.17
C ARG A 327 4.87 -0.81 12.91
N MET A 328 5.16 -1.59 11.89
CA MET A 328 5.42 -1.06 10.55
C MET A 328 4.13 -1.11 9.75
N GLU A 329 3.88 -0.07 8.98
CA GLU A 329 2.72 0.02 8.10
C GLU A 329 3.17 -0.10 6.63
N PRO A 330 3.11 -1.29 6.02
CA PRO A 330 3.54 -1.48 4.65
C PRO A 330 2.69 -0.70 3.66
N GLN A 331 3.33 0.01 2.73
CA GLN A 331 2.60 0.76 1.71
C GLN A 331 2.02 -0.17 0.64
N PRO A 332 0.85 0.15 0.05
CA PRO A 332 0.18 -0.71 -0.94
C PRO A 332 1.03 -1.12 -2.14
N TYR A 333 1.96 -0.24 -2.53
CA TYR A 333 2.83 -0.41 -3.70
C TYR A 333 4.18 -1.04 -3.39
N TRP A 334 4.49 -1.37 -2.14
CA TRP A 334 5.77 -1.97 -1.78
C TRP A 334 5.93 -3.35 -2.43
N PRO A 335 7.01 -3.60 -3.21
CA PRO A 335 7.36 -4.94 -3.65
C PRO A 335 7.75 -5.81 -2.45
N ILE A 336 7.89 -7.12 -2.69
CA ILE A 336 8.19 -8.07 -1.61
C ILE A 336 9.53 -7.73 -0.96
N ASN A 337 10.55 -7.44 -1.78
CA ASN A 337 11.88 -7.12 -1.31
C ASN A 337 11.93 -5.83 -0.47
N HIS A 338 11.06 -4.86 -0.70
CA HIS A 338 10.96 -3.68 0.15
C HIS A 338 10.55 -4.06 1.57
N LEU A 339 9.44 -4.81 1.71
CA LEU A 339 8.97 -5.28 3.02
C LEU A 339 10.06 -6.09 3.73
N LEU A 340 10.71 -7.01 3.01
CA LEU A 340 11.79 -7.83 3.55
C LEU A 340 13.01 -6.98 3.95
N MET A 341 13.34 -5.93 3.18
CA MET A 341 14.45 -5.01 3.47
C MET A 341 14.18 -4.30 4.79
N ARG A 342 13.00 -3.71 4.93
CA ARG A 342 12.58 -3.03 6.16
C ARG A 342 12.60 -3.97 7.38
N ILE A 343 12.02 -5.17 7.27
CA ILE A 343 12.04 -6.15 8.37
C ILE A 343 13.47 -6.55 8.72
N LYS A 344 14.31 -6.88 7.72
CA LYS A 344 15.70 -7.34 7.91
C LYS A 344 16.51 -6.34 8.75
N TYR A 345 16.41 -5.06 8.42
CA TYR A 345 17.18 -4.01 9.09
C TYR A 345 16.61 -3.64 10.45
N ASP A 346 15.29 -3.76 10.66
CA ASP A 346 14.66 -3.55 11.95
C ASP A 346 15.04 -4.64 12.98
N ILE A 347 15.02 -5.91 12.56
CA ILE A 347 15.29 -7.03 13.48
C ILE A 347 16.78 -7.45 13.51
N ASN A 348 17.57 -6.96 12.56
CA ASN A 348 18.99 -7.28 12.40
C ASN A 348 19.26 -8.80 12.33
N THR A 349 18.44 -9.55 11.58
CA THR A 349 18.64 -10.99 11.33
C THR A 349 18.65 -11.30 9.83
N PRO A 350 19.27 -12.41 9.40
CA PRO A 350 19.28 -12.80 7.99
C PRO A 350 17.87 -13.02 7.42
N ILE A 351 17.62 -12.40 6.26
CA ILE A 351 16.44 -12.59 5.42
C ILE A 351 16.92 -12.79 3.99
N ASP A 352 16.34 -13.78 3.31
CA ASP A 352 16.59 -14.06 1.91
C ASP A 352 15.68 -13.19 1.04
N PHE A 353 16.25 -12.50 0.04
CA PHE A 353 15.47 -11.69 -0.90
C PHE A 353 14.93 -12.53 -2.06
N VAL A 354 13.78 -12.14 -2.58
CA VAL A 354 13.10 -12.81 -3.70
C VAL A 354 13.65 -12.30 -5.03
N SER A 355 14.09 -13.20 -5.89
CA SER A 355 14.57 -12.86 -7.24
C SER A 355 13.48 -12.78 -8.30
N GLY A 356 12.28 -13.32 -8.02
CA GLY A 356 11.23 -13.48 -9.03
C GLY A 356 11.58 -14.57 -10.05
N ASP A 357 11.52 -14.28 -11.35
CA ASP A 357 11.91 -15.22 -12.42
C ASP A 357 13.44 -15.47 -12.43
N ALA A 358 13.85 -16.52 -11.73
CA ALA A 358 15.26 -16.89 -11.58
C ALA A 358 15.99 -17.10 -12.92
N SER A 359 15.31 -17.63 -13.95
CA SER A 359 15.93 -17.88 -15.25
C SER A 359 16.31 -16.60 -15.98
N ARG A 360 15.57 -15.52 -15.72
CA ARG A 360 15.81 -14.21 -16.31
C ARG A 360 16.73 -13.35 -15.45
N GLN A 361 16.82 -13.66 -14.16
CA GLN A 361 17.78 -13.04 -13.26
C GLN A 361 19.22 -13.33 -13.68
N ASP A 362 19.48 -14.43 -14.38
CA ASP A 362 20.78 -14.77 -14.96
C ASP A 362 21.32 -13.76 -15.99
N ALA A 363 20.47 -12.86 -16.50
CA ALA A 363 20.92 -11.77 -17.36
C ALA A 363 21.46 -10.56 -16.59
N TRP A 364 21.44 -10.60 -15.26
CA TRP A 364 21.83 -9.49 -14.39
C TRP A 364 22.97 -9.88 -13.45
N ASN A 365 23.80 -8.90 -13.11
CA ASN A 365 24.78 -9.00 -12.04
C ASN A 365 24.42 -7.97 -10.96
N LEU A 366 23.79 -8.42 -9.89
CA LEU A 366 23.36 -7.58 -8.76
C LEU A 366 24.57 -7.24 -7.90
N LEU A 367 24.86 -5.94 -7.76
CA LEU A 367 26.01 -5.43 -7.03
C LEU A 367 25.65 -4.93 -5.62
N ALA A 368 24.46 -4.36 -5.47
CA ALA A 368 23.97 -3.80 -4.21
C ALA A 368 22.45 -3.85 -4.14
N GLY A 369 21.90 -3.90 -2.92
CA GLY A 369 20.47 -3.95 -2.67
C GLY A 369 19.84 -5.32 -2.95
N ALA A 370 18.56 -5.30 -3.33
CA ALA A 370 17.81 -6.48 -3.76
C ALA A 370 17.18 -6.24 -5.14
N ALA A 371 16.96 -7.32 -5.89
CA ALA A 371 16.37 -7.26 -7.21
C ALA A 371 15.31 -8.34 -7.40
N GLU A 372 14.20 -7.99 -8.05
CA GLU A 372 13.09 -8.89 -8.36
C GLU A 372 12.66 -8.70 -9.83
N ILE A 373 12.53 -9.81 -10.57
CA ILE A 373 11.88 -9.81 -11.90
C ILE A 373 10.48 -10.39 -11.77
N GLU A 374 9.46 -9.57 -12.05
CA GLU A 374 8.09 -10.02 -12.18
C GLU A 374 7.53 -9.59 -13.54
N ASN A 375 7.05 -10.55 -14.34
CA ASN A 375 6.55 -10.31 -15.70
C ASN A 375 7.56 -9.51 -16.54
N GLU A 376 7.18 -8.36 -17.09
CA GLU A 376 8.07 -7.52 -17.91
C GLU A 376 8.83 -6.46 -17.09
N THR A 377 8.69 -6.51 -15.75
CA THR A 377 9.20 -5.49 -14.82
C THR A 377 10.43 -5.99 -14.05
N TYR A 378 11.43 -5.13 -13.95
CA TYR A 378 12.61 -5.31 -13.09
C TYR A 378 12.62 -4.27 -11.99
N THR A 379 12.59 -4.72 -10.74
CA THR A 379 12.56 -3.84 -9.56
C THR A 379 13.87 -3.95 -8.79
N LEU A 380 14.47 -2.80 -8.50
CA LEU A 380 15.64 -2.66 -7.62
C LEU A 380 15.22 -1.97 -6.32
N THR A 381 15.43 -2.64 -5.19
CA THR A 381 15.14 -2.15 -3.85
C THR A 381 16.45 -1.78 -3.14
N THR A 382 16.60 -0.52 -2.73
CA THR A 382 17.82 -0.01 -2.07
C THR A 382 18.06 -0.65 -0.71
N LEU A 383 19.32 -0.66 -0.28
CA LEU A 383 19.59 -0.70 1.16
C LEU A 383 19.01 0.56 1.83
N PRO A 384 18.69 0.53 3.14
CA PRO A 384 18.24 1.72 3.86
C PRO A 384 19.23 2.89 3.70
N GLU A 385 18.71 4.06 3.34
CA GLU A 385 19.43 5.31 3.03
C GLU A 385 20.52 5.16 1.95
N GLY A 386 20.53 4.02 1.23
CA GLY A 386 21.61 3.62 0.33
C GLY A 386 21.17 3.51 -1.13
N GLU A 387 21.88 2.64 -1.85
CA GLU A 387 21.63 2.36 -3.26
C GLU A 387 21.29 0.88 -3.51
N ALA A 388 20.70 0.62 -4.68
CA ALA A 388 20.70 -0.69 -5.32
C ALA A 388 21.21 -0.54 -6.74
N VAL A 389 22.03 -1.49 -7.19
CA VAL A 389 22.66 -1.42 -8.51
C VAL A 389 22.74 -2.80 -9.11
N ALA A 390 22.34 -2.93 -10.38
CA ALA A 390 22.52 -4.13 -11.16
C ALA A 390 23.07 -3.82 -12.55
N GLU A 391 24.05 -4.61 -12.98
CA GLU A 391 24.63 -4.58 -14.32
C GLU A 391 23.86 -5.52 -15.25
N VAL A 392 23.61 -5.10 -16.49
CA VAL A 392 23.17 -6.00 -17.56
C VAL A 392 24.38 -6.84 -18.00
N ARG A 393 24.32 -8.17 -17.84
CA ARG A 393 25.45 -9.04 -18.26
C ARG A 393 25.73 -8.90 -19.75
N GLU A 394 27.00 -9.05 -20.11
CA GLU A 394 27.49 -8.96 -21.50
C GLU A 394 27.25 -7.59 -22.17
N SER A 395 27.07 -6.52 -21.39
CA SER A 395 26.89 -5.15 -21.91
C SER A 395 28.18 -4.34 -22.05
N SER A 396 29.33 -4.90 -21.66
CA SER A 396 30.61 -4.18 -21.49
C SER A 396 31.21 -3.53 -22.74
N SER A 397 30.66 -3.80 -23.93
CA SER A 397 31.18 -3.30 -25.21
C SER A 397 30.10 -2.64 -26.08
N LEU A 398 29.11 -1.98 -25.46
CA LEU A 398 28.00 -1.34 -26.18
C LEU A 398 28.19 0.19 -26.28
N PRO A 399 28.83 0.71 -27.35
CA PRO A 399 29.09 2.14 -27.47
C PRO A 399 27.84 2.95 -27.86
N ASP A 400 27.05 2.45 -28.82
CA ASP A 400 25.90 3.14 -29.40
C ASP A 400 24.65 2.28 -29.26
N VAL A 401 23.67 2.78 -28.51
CA VAL A 401 22.45 2.04 -28.14
C VAL A 401 21.22 2.94 -28.22
N LYS A 402 20.08 2.30 -28.44
CA LYS A 402 18.78 2.86 -28.06
C LYS A 402 18.25 2.09 -26.88
N LEU A 403 17.66 2.80 -25.93
CA LEU A 403 17.06 2.23 -24.74
C LEU A 403 15.64 2.77 -24.59
N SER A 404 14.71 1.91 -24.23
CA SER A 404 13.34 2.28 -23.92
C SER A 404 12.89 1.55 -22.66
N THR A 405 12.26 2.25 -21.73
CA THR A 405 11.68 1.68 -20.52
C THR A 405 10.65 2.61 -19.92
N LYS A 406 9.70 2.03 -19.18
CA LYS A 406 8.77 2.77 -18.35
C LYS A 406 9.26 2.77 -16.90
N LEU A 407 9.51 3.95 -16.35
CA LEU A 407 9.98 4.17 -14.99
C LEU A 407 8.79 4.39 -14.06
N MET A 408 8.60 3.49 -13.10
CA MET A 408 7.42 3.42 -12.24
C MET A 408 7.71 3.53 -10.73
N GLY A 409 8.97 3.80 -10.34
CA GLY A 409 9.34 4.10 -8.95
C GLY A 409 8.64 5.36 -8.40
N ASN A 410 8.77 5.61 -7.10
CA ASN A 410 8.24 6.85 -6.51
C ASN A 410 8.92 8.08 -7.10
N ALA A 411 8.23 9.22 -7.10
CA ALA A 411 8.79 10.48 -7.59
C ALA A 411 9.95 11.00 -6.72
N PHE A 412 9.97 10.63 -5.44
CA PHE A 412 11.03 10.96 -4.47
C PHE A 412 11.97 9.77 -4.30
N GLY A 413 13.27 10.03 -4.45
CA GLY A 413 14.29 9.02 -4.73
C GLY A 413 14.72 9.08 -6.20
N ALA A 414 15.67 8.23 -6.60
CA ALA A 414 16.28 8.25 -7.92
C ALA A 414 16.18 6.90 -8.64
N GLN A 415 15.71 6.92 -9.90
CA GLN A 415 15.81 5.81 -10.84
C GLN A 415 16.88 6.15 -11.87
N GLN A 416 17.92 5.33 -11.96
CA GLN A 416 19.16 5.68 -12.67
C GLN A 416 19.47 4.66 -13.76
N ILE A 417 19.91 5.16 -14.91
CA ILE A 417 20.41 4.36 -16.03
C ILE A 417 21.82 4.85 -16.36
N PHE A 418 22.81 4.02 -16.04
CA PHE A 418 24.21 4.28 -16.38
C PHE A 418 24.54 3.62 -17.72
N LEU A 419 25.17 4.38 -18.59
CA LEU A 419 25.56 4.03 -19.95
C LEU A 419 27.06 4.25 -20.11
N ARG A 420 27.73 3.43 -20.93
CA ARG A 420 29.18 3.47 -21.13
C ARG A 420 29.95 3.48 -19.80
N SER A 421 29.43 2.76 -18.81
CA SER A 421 29.94 2.84 -17.45
C SER A 421 31.07 1.83 -17.25
N ASP A 422 32.13 2.26 -16.58
CA ASP A 422 33.07 1.32 -15.97
C ASP A 422 32.42 0.61 -14.77
N SER A 423 33.10 -0.42 -14.24
CA SER A 423 32.58 -1.27 -13.16
C SER A 423 32.27 -0.48 -11.88
N ASN A 424 32.97 0.62 -11.65
CA ASN A 424 32.88 1.43 -10.44
C ASN A 424 31.97 2.65 -10.59
N ARG A 425 31.43 2.89 -11.80
CA ARG A 425 30.65 4.09 -12.16
C ARG A 425 31.43 5.39 -11.90
N GLU A 426 32.76 5.35 -12.02
CA GLU A 426 33.64 6.52 -11.95
C GLU A 426 33.78 7.20 -13.32
N ASN A 427 33.69 6.42 -14.39
CA ASN A 427 33.57 6.91 -15.76
C ASN A 427 32.24 6.41 -16.33
N CYS A 428 31.26 7.30 -16.51
CA CYS A 428 29.93 6.92 -16.97
C CYS A 428 29.12 8.10 -17.49
N LEU A 429 28.15 7.83 -18.35
CA LEU A 429 27.01 8.71 -18.62
C LEU A 429 25.81 8.20 -17.82
N CYS A 430 25.12 9.07 -17.07
CA CYS A 430 23.91 8.70 -16.33
C CYS A 430 22.72 9.52 -16.81
N VAL A 431 21.59 8.85 -17.02
CA VAL A 431 20.27 9.46 -17.17
C VAL A 431 19.45 9.02 -15.96
N GLU A 432 18.98 9.96 -15.15
CA GLU A 432 18.21 9.67 -13.94
C GLU A 432 16.93 10.49 -13.86
N LEU A 433 15.86 9.86 -13.34
CA LEU A 433 14.71 10.57 -12.80
C LEU A 433 14.88 10.64 -11.28
N ILE A 434 14.99 11.85 -10.75
CA ILE A 434 15.23 12.11 -9.33
C ILE A 434 14.37 13.27 -8.85
N ASN A 435 13.61 13.06 -7.78
CA ASN A 435 12.80 14.11 -7.11
C ASN A 435 11.99 14.96 -8.10
N ASP A 436 11.25 14.30 -9.00
CA ASP A 436 10.43 14.92 -10.08
C ASP A 436 11.22 15.72 -11.14
N GLN A 437 12.51 15.41 -11.31
CA GLN A 437 13.40 16.02 -12.30
C GLN A 437 14.05 14.96 -13.20
N LEU A 438 14.29 15.32 -14.46
CA LEU A 438 15.19 14.58 -15.34
C LEU A 438 16.57 15.21 -15.22
N VAL A 439 17.56 14.41 -14.83
CA VAL A 439 18.96 14.83 -14.74
C VAL A 439 19.82 13.94 -15.62
N VAL A 440 20.74 14.57 -16.35
CA VAL A 440 21.76 13.89 -17.15
C VAL A 440 23.11 14.42 -16.74
N PHE A 441 24.01 13.51 -16.39
CA PHE A 441 25.38 13.88 -16.02
C PHE A 441 26.38 12.86 -16.56
N GLU A 442 27.62 13.31 -16.74
CA GLU A 442 28.76 12.43 -16.97
C GLU A 442 29.71 12.45 -15.77
N LYS A 443 30.38 11.33 -15.50
CA LYS A 443 31.50 11.26 -14.56
C LYS A 443 32.77 10.92 -15.32
N HIS A 444 33.87 11.57 -14.94
CA HIS A 444 35.22 11.28 -15.44
C HIS A 444 36.16 11.17 -14.24
N GLY A 445 36.67 9.96 -13.96
CA GLY A 445 37.46 9.68 -12.75
C GLY A 445 36.72 10.07 -11.46
N GLY A 446 35.40 9.86 -11.43
CA GLY A 446 34.50 10.20 -10.32
C GLY A 446 34.01 11.66 -10.29
N ALA A 447 34.62 12.57 -11.07
CA ALA A 447 34.20 13.96 -11.12
C ALA A 447 32.92 14.12 -11.96
N ARG A 448 31.83 14.56 -11.32
CA ARG A 448 30.52 14.77 -11.96
C ARG A 448 30.46 16.08 -12.73
N ARG A 449 29.90 16.04 -13.93
CA ARG A 449 29.51 17.20 -14.75
C ARG A 449 28.07 17.02 -15.22
N ASP A 450 27.20 17.92 -14.79
CA ASP A 450 25.81 17.94 -15.27
C ASP A 450 25.74 18.46 -16.70
N LEU A 451 25.01 17.73 -17.54
CA LEU A 451 24.79 18.01 -18.95
C LEU A 451 23.38 18.56 -19.20
N TYR A 452 22.42 18.12 -18.39
CA TYR A 452 21.03 18.57 -18.45
C TYR A 452 20.34 18.38 -17.09
N GLN A 453 19.48 19.32 -16.72
CA GLN A 453 18.62 19.22 -15.54
C GLN A 453 17.37 20.05 -15.79
N GLU A 454 16.19 19.45 -15.64
CA GLU A 454 14.92 20.14 -15.76
C GLU A 454 13.81 19.39 -15.02
N LYS A 455 12.82 20.13 -14.51
CA LYS A 455 11.64 19.55 -13.87
C LYS A 455 10.78 18.83 -14.89
N ILE A 456 10.28 17.64 -14.55
CA ILE A 456 9.44 16.84 -15.45
C ILE A 456 8.21 17.64 -15.94
N PRO A 457 7.45 18.35 -15.07
CA PRO A 457 6.34 19.20 -15.52
C PRO A 457 6.73 20.23 -16.59
N VAL A 458 7.95 20.80 -16.52
CA VAL A 458 8.44 21.77 -17.50
C VAL A 458 8.70 21.09 -18.84
N ILE A 459 9.32 19.91 -18.86
CA ILE A 459 9.55 19.11 -20.07
C ILE A 459 8.22 18.76 -20.75
N LEU A 460 7.21 18.41 -19.96
CA LEU A 460 5.89 18.04 -20.45
C LEU A 460 5.07 19.24 -20.94
N GLY A 461 5.50 20.46 -20.61
CA GLY A 461 4.80 21.71 -20.96
C GLY A 461 3.57 21.96 -20.08
N GLU A 462 3.61 21.49 -18.83
CA GLU A 462 2.56 21.75 -17.85
C GLU A 462 2.57 23.23 -17.44
N THR A 463 1.38 23.80 -17.26
CA THR A 463 1.23 25.18 -16.78
C THR A 463 1.52 25.23 -15.28
N ILE A 464 2.61 25.89 -14.90
CA ILE A 464 2.95 26.14 -13.50
C ILE A 464 2.08 27.31 -12.99
N SER A 465 1.32 27.09 -11.92
CA SER A 465 0.56 28.15 -11.23
C SER A 465 1.44 28.88 -10.21
N SER A 466 1.05 30.07 -9.77
CA SER A 466 1.69 30.73 -8.63
C SER A 466 1.26 30.11 -7.28
N VAL A 467 2.05 30.37 -6.24
CA VAL A 467 1.71 30.03 -4.86
C VAL A 467 0.37 30.67 -4.45
N GLU A 468 0.12 31.91 -4.86
CA GLU A 468 -1.08 32.68 -4.57
C GLU A 468 -2.33 32.11 -5.26
N GLU A 469 -2.20 31.65 -6.50
CA GLU A 469 -3.27 30.95 -7.22
C GLU A 469 -3.62 29.64 -6.53
N LYS A 470 -2.63 28.88 -6.08
CA LYS A 470 -2.85 27.63 -5.34
C LYS A 470 -3.38 27.84 -3.94
N LYS A 471 -2.99 28.92 -3.26
CA LYS A 471 -3.59 29.35 -2.01
C LYS A 471 -5.06 29.71 -2.18
N LYS A 472 -5.40 30.46 -3.22
CA LYS A 472 -6.80 30.75 -3.57
C LYS A 472 -7.60 29.46 -3.81
N GLU A 473 -7.03 28.52 -4.55
CA GLU A 473 -7.64 27.21 -4.82
C GLU A 473 -7.96 26.46 -3.51
N ALA A 474 -7.00 26.42 -2.57
CA ALA A 474 -7.19 25.80 -1.25
C ALA A 474 -8.32 26.44 -0.44
N GLU A 475 -8.37 27.77 -0.38
CA GLU A 475 -9.39 28.52 0.35
C GLU A 475 -10.79 28.33 -0.25
N VAL A 476 -10.90 28.26 -1.58
CA VAL A 476 -12.16 27.93 -2.27
C VAL A 476 -12.58 26.50 -1.92
N GLN A 477 -11.66 25.54 -2.01
CA GLN A 477 -11.95 24.14 -1.75
C GLN A 477 -12.32 23.87 -0.29
N GLU A 478 -11.70 24.57 0.67
CA GLU A 478 -12.11 24.57 2.07
C GLU A 478 -13.58 24.93 2.20
N ASN A 479 -13.99 26.10 1.69
CA ASN A 479 -15.37 26.56 1.79
C ASN A 479 -16.35 25.62 1.07
N LEU A 480 -16.01 25.08 -0.11
CA LEU A 480 -16.86 24.10 -0.79
C LEU A 480 -17.03 22.80 0.01
N THR A 481 -15.96 22.35 0.66
CA THR A 481 -15.99 21.16 1.52
C THR A 481 -16.88 21.38 2.74
N PHE A 482 -16.73 22.53 3.40
CA PHE A 482 -17.58 22.90 4.54
C PHE A 482 -19.04 23.09 4.14
N ALA A 483 -19.31 23.63 2.95
CA ALA A 483 -20.66 23.73 2.41
C ALA A 483 -21.30 22.35 2.19
N ARG A 484 -20.56 21.41 1.61
CA ARG A 484 -21.04 20.05 1.31
C ARG A 484 -21.46 19.28 2.56
N TYR A 485 -20.69 19.43 3.65
CA TYR A 485 -20.91 18.72 4.92
C TYR A 485 -21.48 19.64 6.01
N ALA A 486 -22.13 20.73 5.65
CA ALA A 486 -22.76 21.62 6.62
C ALA A 486 -23.95 20.93 7.31
N LYS A 487 -24.21 21.29 8.58
CA LYS A 487 -25.31 20.70 9.35
C LYS A 487 -26.67 21.26 8.93
N THR A 488 -26.70 22.49 8.43
CA THR A 488 -27.92 23.17 8.00
C THR A 488 -27.74 23.77 6.60
N LYS A 489 -28.88 24.02 5.94
CA LYS A 489 -28.90 24.64 4.62
C LYS A 489 -28.31 26.04 4.64
N GLU A 490 -28.60 26.82 5.69
CA GLU A 490 -28.11 28.19 5.84
C GLU A 490 -26.59 28.22 5.97
N GLN A 491 -26.01 27.29 6.74
CA GLN A 491 -24.56 27.13 6.82
C GLN A 491 -23.97 26.74 5.45
N ALA A 492 -24.61 25.82 4.73
CA ALA A 492 -24.16 25.40 3.41
C ALA A 492 -24.12 26.58 2.43
N GLU A 493 -25.19 27.39 2.40
CA GLU A 493 -25.30 28.58 1.55
C GLU A 493 -24.26 29.65 1.93
N GLU A 494 -23.99 29.83 3.22
CA GLU A 494 -22.95 30.76 3.69
C GLU A 494 -21.56 30.35 3.19
N TYR A 495 -21.14 29.11 3.43
CA TYR A 495 -19.84 28.61 2.97
C TYR A 495 -19.74 28.63 1.45
N TYR A 496 -20.79 28.23 0.74
CA TYR A 496 -20.81 28.30 -0.72
C TYR A 496 -20.69 29.75 -1.23
N GLY A 497 -21.36 30.69 -0.57
CA GLY A 497 -21.23 32.13 -0.86
C GLY A 497 -19.81 32.65 -0.63
N ARG A 498 -19.13 32.20 0.44
CA ARG A 498 -17.71 32.52 0.69
C ARG A 498 -16.80 31.95 -0.40
N ALA A 499 -17.03 30.69 -0.83
CA ALA A 499 -16.29 30.08 -1.92
C ALA A 499 -16.42 30.89 -3.21
N LYS A 500 -17.65 31.26 -3.60
CA LYS A 500 -17.90 32.09 -4.80
C LYS A 500 -17.24 33.45 -4.73
N LYS A 501 -17.38 34.13 -3.59
CA LYS A 501 -16.72 35.42 -3.36
C LYS A 501 -15.20 35.31 -3.47
N ARG A 502 -14.60 34.23 -2.95
CA ARG A 502 -13.15 34.02 -3.04
C ARG A 502 -12.70 33.68 -4.46
N GLU A 503 -13.50 32.89 -5.19
CA GLU A 503 -13.28 32.54 -6.60
C GLU A 503 -13.24 33.79 -7.50
N GLU A 504 -14.06 34.80 -7.21
CA GLU A 504 -14.09 36.08 -7.93
C GLU A 504 -12.89 36.99 -7.62
N MET A 505 -12.24 36.83 -6.45
CA MET A 505 -11.07 37.63 -6.09
C MET A 505 -9.84 37.21 -6.89
N PRO A 506 -9.10 38.14 -7.51
CA PRO A 506 -7.88 37.80 -8.24
C PRO A 506 -6.79 37.25 -7.30
N ALA A 507 -5.91 36.42 -7.85
CA ALA A 507 -4.65 36.01 -7.25
C ALA A 507 -3.53 36.39 -8.22
N ALA A 508 -2.38 36.83 -7.70
CA ALA A 508 -1.25 37.23 -8.54
C ALA A 508 -0.71 35.99 -9.27
N SER A 509 -0.56 36.07 -10.59
CA SER A 509 0.03 35.02 -11.40
C SER A 509 1.55 35.16 -11.47
N ILE A 510 2.25 34.16 -12.02
CA ILE A 510 3.69 34.27 -12.31
C ILE A 510 3.97 35.46 -13.23
N ALA A 511 3.06 35.76 -14.18
CA ALA A 511 3.17 36.91 -15.07
C ALA A 511 3.06 38.26 -14.33
N ASP A 512 2.42 38.27 -13.15
CA ASP A 512 2.32 39.42 -12.25
C ASP A 512 3.52 39.52 -11.27
N GLY A 513 4.51 38.62 -11.39
CA GLY A 513 5.69 38.57 -10.52
C GLY A 513 5.52 37.72 -9.26
N ALA A 514 4.45 36.91 -9.18
CA ALA A 514 4.21 36.00 -8.06
C ALA A 514 5.17 34.80 -8.08
N GLU A 515 5.38 34.19 -6.92
CA GLU A 515 6.27 33.03 -6.78
C GLU A 515 5.66 31.81 -7.49
N PRO A 516 6.42 31.12 -8.37
CA PRO A 516 5.95 29.88 -8.97
C PRO A 516 5.77 28.82 -7.88
N TYR A 517 4.65 28.10 -7.93
CA TYR A 517 4.42 26.98 -7.03
C TYR A 517 5.40 25.85 -7.34
N ASP A 518 6.37 25.66 -6.44
CA ASP A 518 7.21 24.48 -6.46
C ASP A 518 6.38 23.31 -5.95
N HIS A 519 6.11 22.34 -6.81
CA HIS A 519 5.18 21.24 -6.54
C HIS A 519 5.69 20.33 -5.40
N VAL A 520 5.54 20.76 -4.13
CA VAL A 520 5.83 19.92 -2.98
C VAL A 520 4.73 18.87 -2.88
N GLN A 521 5.02 17.67 -3.39
CA GLN A 521 4.10 16.54 -3.39
C GLN A 521 4.44 15.55 -2.28
N SER A 522 3.50 14.64 -2.00
CA SER A 522 3.71 13.55 -1.05
C SER A 522 4.91 12.69 -1.45
N PHE A 523 5.74 12.28 -0.48
CA PHE A 523 6.82 11.29 -0.67
C PHE A 523 6.33 9.96 -1.26
N HIS A 524 5.04 9.67 -1.09
CA HIS A 524 4.39 8.47 -1.63
C HIS A 524 3.87 8.65 -3.07
N ARG A 525 4.10 9.80 -3.71
CA ARG A 525 3.70 10.02 -5.11
C ARG A 525 4.39 9.01 -6.01
N ARG A 526 3.60 8.24 -6.75
CA ARG A 526 4.09 7.31 -7.76
C ARG A 526 4.52 8.07 -9.02
N GLY A 527 5.67 7.70 -9.58
CA GLY A 527 6.05 8.05 -10.94
C GLY A 527 5.44 7.08 -11.95
N ASP A 528 5.17 7.58 -13.16
CA ASP A 528 4.75 6.80 -14.31
C ASP A 528 5.24 7.55 -15.56
N HIS A 529 6.46 7.24 -15.99
CA HIS A 529 7.10 7.94 -17.11
C HIS A 529 7.71 6.97 -18.13
N GLN A 530 7.39 7.16 -19.40
CA GLN A 530 8.06 6.50 -20.51
C GLN A 530 9.34 7.26 -20.86
N LEU A 531 10.49 6.58 -20.78
CA LEU A 531 11.80 7.13 -21.11
C LEU A 531 12.39 6.42 -22.32
N ASP A 532 12.70 7.19 -23.36
CA ASP A 532 13.48 6.73 -24.52
C ASP A 532 14.79 7.49 -24.62
N ILE A 533 15.88 6.74 -24.82
CA ILE A 533 17.26 7.24 -24.92
C ILE A 533 17.83 6.78 -26.26
N ASP A 534 18.36 7.71 -27.06
CA ASP A 534 19.11 7.44 -28.29
C ASP A 534 20.53 8.01 -28.12
N LEU A 535 21.49 7.10 -27.89
CA LEU A 535 22.90 7.42 -27.69
C LEU A 535 23.70 6.98 -28.91
N LYS A 536 24.37 7.95 -29.56
CA LYS A 536 25.18 7.72 -30.76
C LYS A 536 26.41 8.62 -30.81
N GLY A 537 27.60 8.03 -30.70
CA GLY A 537 28.84 8.78 -30.58
C GLY A 537 28.76 9.77 -29.41
N GLY A 538 29.17 11.02 -29.62
CA GLY A 538 29.07 12.09 -28.61
C GLY A 538 27.70 12.78 -28.53
N ARG A 539 26.61 12.15 -28.98
CA ARG A 539 25.26 12.76 -28.96
C ARG A 539 24.27 11.87 -28.23
N LEU A 540 23.52 12.49 -27.33
CA LEU A 540 22.42 11.90 -26.60
C LEU A 540 21.12 12.64 -26.93
N LYS A 541 20.08 11.88 -27.28
CA LYS A 541 18.70 12.37 -27.36
C LYS A 541 17.85 11.63 -26.35
N ILE A 542 16.99 12.37 -25.67
CA ILE A 542 16.06 11.83 -24.68
C ILE A 542 14.66 12.26 -25.06
N ARG A 543 13.71 11.33 -24.93
CA ARG A 543 12.29 11.59 -24.97
C ARG A 543 11.66 11.10 -23.67
N LEU A 544 10.90 11.97 -23.02
CA LEU A 544 10.16 11.69 -21.80
C LEU A 544 8.66 11.85 -22.11
N ASP A 545 7.87 10.81 -21.92
CA ASP A 545 6.42 10.77 -22.22
C ASP A 545 6.05 11.31 -23.60
N GLY A 546 6.86 10.94 -24.60
CA GLY A 546 6.66 11.39 -25.98
C GLY A 546 7.20 12.79 -26.29
N LYS A 547 7.62 13.57 -25.29
CA LYS A 547 8.21 14.91 -25.45
C LYS A 547 9.73 14.83 -25.55
N GLU A 548 10.29 15.40 -26.61
CA GLU A 548 11.74 15.45 -26.78
C GLU A 548 12.33 16.54 -25.87
N VAL A 549 13.41 16.21 -25.18
CA VAL A 549 14.17 17.16 -24.37
C VAL A 549 14.77 18.23 -25.31
N PRO A 550 14.48 19.53 -25.10
CA PRO A 550 14.68 20.56 -26.12
C PRO A 550 16.13 20.99 -26.39
N GLN A 551 17.15 20.19 -26.04
CA GLN A 551 18.56 20.52 -26.29
C GLN A 551 19.37 19.31 -26.77
N PRO A 552 20.26 19.46 -27.78
CA PRO A 552 21.21 18.41 -28.11
C PRO A 552 22.21 18.25 -26.96
N ILE A 553 22.16 17.10 -26.29
CA ILE A 553 23.08 16.80 -25.19
C ILE A 553 24.38 16.23 -25.79
N GLU A 554 25.45 17.01 -25.71
CA GLU A 554 26.79 16.58 -26.11
C GLU A 554 27.45 15.79 -24.99
N VAL A 555 27.92 14.59 -25.32
CA VAL A 555 28.56 13.66 -24.38
C VAL A 555 30.03 13.57 -24.73
N THR A 556 30.89 13.75 -23.73
CA THR A 556 32.34 13.61 -23.92
C THR A 556 32.83 12.20 -23.58
N GLU A 557 32.06 11.46 -22.78
CA GLU A 557 32.29 10.04 -22.51
C GLU A 557 32.14 9.19 -23.78
N ASN A 558 33.27 8.77 -24.34
CA ASN A 558 33.37 7.96 -25.56
C ASN A 558 33.75 6.49 -25.27
N GLY A 559 33.69 6.08 -24.00
CA GLY A 559 34.09 4.77 -23.53
C GLY A 559 33.25 3.62 -24.09
N GLN A 560 33.87 2.44 -24.10
CA GLN A 560 33.17 1.15 -24.15
C GLN A 560 32.98 0.72 -22.70
N GLY A 561 31.73 0.64 -22.26
CA GLY A 561 31.41 0.29 -20.88
C GLY A 561 30.06 -0.39 -20.79
N SER A 562 29.77 -0.94 -19.61
CA SER A 562 28.54 -1.68 -19.32
C SER A 562 27.35 -0.74 -19.12
N ILE A 563 26.16 -1.34 -19.13
CA ILE A 563 24.90 -0.69 -18.77
C ILE A 563 24.51 -1.14 -17.36
N PHE A 564 24.23 -0.19 -16.49
CA PHE A 564 23.73 -0.45 -15.13
C PHE A 564 22.38 0.22 -14.92
N LEU A 565 21.54 -0.44 -14.13
CA LEU A 565 20.37 0.14 -13.52
C LEU A 565 20.66 0.44 -12.05
N GLY A 566 20.23 1.59 -11.59
CA GLY A 566 20.43 2.06 -10.23
C GLY A 566 19.15 2.57 -9.58
N ALA A 567 19.11 2.46 -8.26
CA ALA A 567 18.12 3.03 -7.38
C ALA A 567 18.85 3.75 -6.24
N SER A 568 18.36 4.90 -5.79
CA SER A 568 18.96 5.63 -4.66
C SER A 568 17.92 6.43 -3.87
N TRP A 569 18.04 6.45 -2.54
CA TRP A 569 17.10 7.17 -1.66
C TRP A 569 17.30 8.70 -1.64
N GLN A 570 18.55 9.19 -1.73
CA GLN A 570 18.92 10.62 -1.88
C GLN A 570 18.38 11.61 -0.81
N GLY A 571 18.08 11.16 0.41
CA GLY A 571 18.23 12.03 1.60
C GLY A 571 17.11 12.99 1.93
N GLU A 572 16.31 13.42 0.96
CA GLU A 572 15.37 14.51 1.15
C GLU A 572 13.97 14.00 1.48
N ALA A 573 13.82 13.40 2.66
CA ALA A 573 12.50 13.16 3.22
C ALA A 573 12.55 13.27 4.75
N TRP A 574 12.04 14.38 5.28
CA TRP A 574 11.74 14.50 6.70
C TRP A 574 10.23 14.63 6.87
N SER A 575 9.63 13.71 7.64
CA SER A 575 8.25 13.80 8.09
C SER A 575 8.24 13.80 9.61
N GLN A 576 7.53 14.76 10.18
CA GLN A 576 7.52 15.05 11.62
C GLN A 576 6.88 13.93 12.47
N ARG A 577 6.23 12.92 11.85
CA ARG A 577 5.44 11.89 12.57
C ARG A 577 5.54 10.45 12.05
N ASN A 578 5.95 10.25 10.80
CA ASN A 578 6.42 8.94 10.33
C ASN A 578 7.87 9.14 9.93
N LEU A 579 8.76 8.21 10.31
CA LEU A 579 10.06 8.14 9.66
C LEU A 579 9.80 8.10 8.15
N ALA A 580 10.50 8.95 7.40
CA ALA A 580 10.52 8.78 5.97
C ALA A 580 10.95 7.33 5.68
N ASP A 581 10.26 6.70 4.74
CA ASP A 581 10.66 5.40 4.25
C ASP A 581 12.07 5.52 3.70
N ASP A 582 13.05 4.92 4.38
CA ASP A 582 14.48 5.00 4.04
C ASP A 582 14.88 3.99 2.96
N VAL A 583 13.94 3.17 2.48
CA VAL A 583 14.12 2.25 1.36
C VAL A 583 13.41 2.82 0.13
N TYR A 584 14.05 2.69 -1.03
CA TYR A 584 13.50 3.15 -2.29
C TYR A 584 13.45 2.02 -3.31
N ASP A 585 12.41 2.03 -4.17
CA ASP A 585 12.25 1.07 -5.27
C ASP A 585 12.33 1.77 -6.62
N ALA A 586 13.38 1.47 -7.41
CA ALA A 586 13.38 1.78 -8.83
C ALA A 586 12.68 0.65 -9.60
N VAL A 587 11.72 1.01 -10.45
CA VAL A 587 10.85 0.04 -11.14
C VAL A 587 10.96 0.28 -12.64
N PHE A 588 11.65 -0.62 -13.33
CA PHE A 588 11.91 -0.57 -14.77
C PHE A 588 11.00 -1.56 -15.49
N ASP A 589 9.90 -1.06 -16.06
CA ASP A 589 8.99 -1.88 -16.86
C ASP A 589 9.39 -1.86 -18.34
N LYS A 590 9.31 -3.02 -18.99
CA LYS A 590 9.59 -3.23 -20.43
C LYS A 590 10.95 -2.67 -20.87
N PHE A 591 11.97 -2.83 -20.03
CA PHE A 591 13.32 -2.36 -20.29
C PHE A 591 13.92 -3.07 -21.51
N THR A 592 14.21 -2.31 -22.56
CA THR A 592 14.70 -2.82 -23.84
C THR A 592 15.91 -2.03 -24.32
N ILE A 593 16.93 -2.74 -24.79
CA ILE A 593 18.14 -2.19 -25.39
C ILE A 593 18.26 -2.72 -26.82
N THR A 594 18.45 -1.83 -27.79
CA THR A 594 18.75 -2.17 -29.18
C THR A 594 20.04 -1.53 -29.64
N THR A 595 20.58 -2.04 -30.75
CA THR A 595 21.62 -1.34 -31.50
C THR A 595 21.16 0.05 -31.93
N ASN A 596 22.11 0.93 -32.26
CA ASN A 596 21.83 2.23 -32.86
C ASN A 596 22.60 2.43 -34.18
N THR A 597 22.34 1.54 -35.13
CA THR A 597 22.97 1.59 -36.46
C THR A 597 22.42 2.72 -37.33
N GLY A 598 21.25 3.28 -36.99
CA GLY A 598 20.52 4.25 -37.79
C GLY A 598 19.59 3.60 -38.83
N LYS A 599 19.24 2.33 -38.64
CA LYS A 599 18.32 1.59 -39.52
C LYS A 599 16.90 1.62 -38.94
N ASP A 600 15.90 1.42 -39.80
CA ASP A 600 14.48 1.36 -39.38
C ASP A 600 14.19 0.19 -38.41
N LYS A 601 14.95 -0.91 -38.53
CA LYS A 601 14.89 -2.05 -37.62
C LYS A 601 16.24 -2.28 -36.98
N GLU A 602 16.33 -1.94 -35.70
CA GLU A 602 17.52 -2.19 -34.88
C GLU A 602 17.47 -3.61 -34.29
N LYS A 603 18.64 -4.18 -34.03
CA LYS A 603 18.76 -5.51 -33.40
C LYS A 603 18.54 -5.34 -31.90
N VAL A 604 17.63 -6.12 -31.32
CA VAL A 604 17.48 -6.22 -29.86
C VAL A 604 18.72 -6.88 -29.26
N LEU A 605 19.35 -6.17 -28.33
CA LEU A 605 20.51 -6.62 -27.56
C LEU A 605 20.06 -7.23 -26.23
N PHE A 606 19.07 -6.62 -25.59
CA PHE A 606 18.48 -7.08 -24.35
C PHE A 606 17.03 -6.62 -24.24
N THR A 607 16.16 -7.41 -23.62
CA THR A 607 14.80 -6.97 -23.29
C THR A 607 14.23 -7.75 -22.10
N THR A 608 13.47 -7.06 -21.25
CA THR A 608 12.61 -7.68 -20.24
C THR A 608 11.23 -8.03 -20.78
N GLU A 609 10.90 -7.69 -22.03
CA GLU A 609 9.62 -8.08 -22.60
C GLU A 609 9.52 -9.59 -22.76
N LEU A 610 8.33 -10.11 -22.46
CA LEU A 610 8.00 -11.51 -22.69
C LEU A 610 7.88 -11.76 -24.20
N SER A 611 8.23 -12.97 -24.62
CA SER A 611 8.12 -13.42 -26.01
C SER A 611 7.36 -14.74 -26.11
N GLY A 612 6.87 -15.04 -27.32
CA GLY A 612 6.18 -16.29 -27.63
C GLY A 612 4.94 -16.55 -26.76
N TRP A 613 4.83 -17.77 -26.24
CA TRP A 613 3.69 -18.22 -25.45
C TRP A 613 3.53 -17.49 -24.11
N ASN A 614 4.64 -17.11 -23.47
CA ASN A 614 4.60 -16.37 -22.20
C ASN A 614 3.99 -14.97 -22.39
N LYS A 615 4.32 -14.30 -23.51
CA LYS A 615 3.71 -13.00 -23.85
C LYS A 615 2.20 -13.13 -24.05
N LEU A 616 1.75 -14.18 -24.76
CA LEU A 616 0.33 -14.42 -25.00
C LEU A 616 -0.45 -14.66 -23.71
N LEU A 617 0.08 -15.49 -22.81
CA LEU A 617 -0.52 -15.76 -21.50
C LEU A 617 -0.62 -14.48 -20.66
N PHE A 618 0.47 -13.73 -20.59
CA PHE A 618 0.53 -12.48 -19.86
C PHE A 618 -0.50 -11.47 -20.38
N GLN A 619 -0.54 -11.23 -21.69
CA GLN A 619 -1.49 -10.31 -22.32
C GLN A 619 -2.95 -10.75 -22.15
N THR A 620 -3.22 -12.05 -22.18
CA THR A 620 -4.56 -12.59 -21.93
C THR A 620 -4.98 -12.34 -20.48
N GLY A 621 -4.06 -12.51 -19.53
CA GLY A 621 -4.25 -12.16 -18.11
C GLY A 621 -4.53 -10.67 -17.92
N GLU A 622 -3.70 -9.79 -18.49
CA GLU A 622 -3.92 -8.34 -18.40
C GLU A 622 -5.27 -7.90 -19.00
N LEU A 623 -5.68 -8.53 -20.11
CA LEU A 623 -6.98 -8.25 -20.72
C LEU A 623 -8.12 -8.69 -19.82
N TRP A 624 -8.01 -9.87 -19.21
CA TRP A 624 -8.98 -10.36 -18.24
C TRP A 624 -9.08 -9.44 -17.03
N ASP A 625 -7.95 -9.03 -16.44
CA ASP A 625 -7.91 -8.11 -15.31
C ASP A 625 -8.55 -6.77 -15.67
N LYS A 626 -8.28 -6.22 -16.87
CA LYS A 626 -8.93 -5.00 -17.36
C LYS A 626 -10.45 -5.14 -17.47
N VAL A 627 -10.94 -6.27 -17.98
CA VAL A 627 -12.37 -6.55 -18.07
C VAL A 627 -12.98 -6.66 -16.69
N LEU A 628 -12.36 -7.44 -15.80
CA LEU A 628 -12.81 -7.61 -14.41
C LEU A 628 -12.88 -6.27 -13.67
N PHE A 629 -11.81 -5.46 -13.74
CA PHE A 629 -11.74 -4.16 -13.10
C PHE A 629 -12.77 -3.17 -13.67
N TRP A 630 -13.06 -3.23 -14.98
CA TRP A 630 -14.12 -2.43 -15.56
C TRP A 630 -15.48 -2.79 -14.95
N PHE A 631 -15.79 -4.08 -14.78
CA PHE A 631 -17.03 -4.50 -14.12
C PHE A 631 -17.06 -4.08 -12.65
N LEU A 632 -15.98 -4.26 -11.89
CA LEU A 632 -15.93 -3.90 -10.47
C LEU A 632 -16.06 -2.40 -10.23
N ARG A 633 -15.58 -1.55 -11.14
CA ARG A 633 -15.70 -0.08 -11.03
C ARG A 633 -17.08 0.44 -11.43
N ASN A 634 -17.86 -0.32 -12.20
CA ASN A 634 -19.16 0.10 -12.73
C ASN A 634 -20.35 -0.73 -12.20
N ALA A 635 -20.08 -1.68 -11.31
CA ALA A 635 -21.08 -2.40 -10.52
C ALA A 635 -21.41 -1.60 -9.26
#